data_AF-A0A2X3K5K2-F1
#
_entry.id   AF-A0A2X3K5K2-F1
#
_cell.length_a   1.000
_cell.length_b   1.000
_cell.length_c   1.000
_cell.angle_alpha   90.00
_cell.angle_beta   90.00
_cell.angle_gamma   90.00
#
_symmetry.space_group_name_H-M   'P 1'
#
loop_
_entity.id
_entity.type
_entity.pdbx_description
1 polymer ?
#
loop_
_entity_poly.entity_id
_entity_poly.type
_entity_poly.pdbx_seq_one_letter_code
_entity_poly.pdbx_strand_id
1 'polypeptide(L)'
;MKCYLNELSLSGQFNSPELFIEHLKKILSIKDKYSNFFKNFYCPRGLPEAKVSGESSFRDAVVATRDKNFVRKVILWLDRHGPFVDSENIDPEHPFIHEMNGMDITGTSLATVTELTHFRDTVSVYSFDASEPDFSYSPLIMQYYYNDIINSVEVENIWDVNDLEKIAEKYEQESFVYPDSWMVS
;
A
#
# COMPACT_ATOMS: atom_id res chain seq x y z
N MET A 1 -11.46 -2.42 -6.77
CA MET A 1 -10.48 -2.89 -5.77
C MET A 1 -9.48 -1.79 -5.51
N LYS A 2 -9.20 -1.48 -4.25
CA LYS A 2 -8.16 -0.51 -3.85
C LYS A 2 -6.98 -1.28 -3.25
N CYS A 3 -5.75 -0.87 -3.54
CA CYS A 3 -4.54 -1.48 -2.97
C CYS A 3 -3.79 -0.43 -2.16
N TYR A 4 -3.36 -0.77 -0.95
CA TYR A 4 -2.65 0.13 -0.06
C TYR A 4 -1.25 -0.39 0.22
N LEU A 5 -0.25 0.48 0.13
CA LEU A 5 1.12 0.15 0.52
C LEU A 5 1.25 0.13 2.04
N ASN A 6 1.67 -1.00 2.60
CA ASN A 6 2.04 -1.12 4.00
C ASN A 6 3.43 -0.53 4.24
N GLU A 7 3.51 0.69 4.75
CA GLU A 7 4.77 1.33 5.10
C GLU A 7 5.53 0.65 6.24
N LEU A 8 4.84 -0.07 7.13
CA LEU A 8 5.49 -0.79 8.23
C LEU A 8 6.33 -1.97 7.73
N SER A 9 6.09 -2.41 6.50
CA SER A 9 6.93 -3.39 5.82
C SER A 9 8.22 -2.81 5.26
N LEU A 10 8.48 -1.50 5.42
CA LEU A 10 9.80 -0.89 5.15
C LEU A 10 10.50 -0.58 6.47
N SER A 11 11.28 -1.54 6.94
CA SER A 11 12.00 -1.49 8.23
C SER A 11 13.52 -1.47 8.07
N GLY A 12 14.02 -1.18 6.87
CA GLY A 12 15.46 -1.12 6.59
C GLY A 12 16.07 -2.44 6.11
N GLN A 13 15.23 -3.37 5.65
CA GLN A 13 15.61 -4.75 5.37
C GLN A 13 16.48 -4.96 4.13
N PHE A 14 16.52 -4.01 3.20
CA PHE A 14 17.34 -4.18 2.01
C PHE A 14 18.82 -4.07 2.37
N ASN A 15 19.64 -5.01 1.88
CA ASN A 15 21.08 -5.00 2.13
C ASN A 15 21.78 -3.74 1.62
N SER A 16 21.20 -3.08 0.61
CA SER A 16 21.67 -1.78 0.13
C SER A 16 20.52 -0.95 -0.45
N PRO A 17 20.66 0.39 -0.50
CA PRO A 17 19.71 1.26 -1.18
C PRO A 17 19.51 0.89 -2.66
N GLU A 18 20.55 0.41 -3.34
CA GLU A 18 20.50 0.03 -4.76
C GLU A 18 19.53 -1.13 -5.01
N LEU A 19 19.51 -2.14 -4.13
CA LEU A 19 18.57 -3.26 -4.24
C LEU A 19 17.12 -2.80 -4.06
N PHE A 20 16.89 -1.88 -3.12
CA PHE A 20 15.59 -1.22 -2.98
C PHE A 20 15.20 -0.47 -4.27
N ILE A 21 16.14 0.26 -4.87
CA ILE A 21 15.89 0.97 -6.14
C ILE A 21 15.58 0.01 -7.30
N GLU A 22 16.24 -1.14 -7.37
CA GLU A 22 15.90 -2.18 -8.36
C GLU A 22 14.48 -2.70 -8.17
N HIS A 23 14.06 -2.95 -6.93
CA HIS A 23 12.69 -3.33 -6.59
C HIS A 23 11.69 -2.24 -6.99
N LEU A 24 11.97 -1.00 -6.61
CA LEU A 24 11.13 0.16 -6.91
C LEU A 24 10.97 0.37 -8.42
N LYS A 25 12.03 0.16 -9.20
CA LYS A 25 11.97 0.21 -10.68
C LYS A 25 11.03 -0.84 -11.26
N LYS A 26 10.96 -2.04 -10.68
CA LYS A 26 9.99 -3.07 -11.11
C LYS A 26 8.56 -2.59 -10.85
N ILE A 27 8.26 -2.09 -9.65
CA ILE A 27 6.94 -1.52 -9.31
C ILE A 27 6.57 -0.39 -10.28
N LEU A 28 7.48 0.54 -10.55
CA LEU A 28 7.24 1.64 -11.50
C LEU A 28 7.05 1.13 -12.94
N SER A 29 7.72 0.05 -13.35
CA SER A 29 7.49 -0.56 -14.66
C SER A 29 6.10 -1.17 -14.75
N ILE A 30 5.59 -1.80 -13.69
CA ILE A 30 4.21 -2.33 -13.64
C ILE A 30 3.24 -1.15 -13.68
N LYS A 31 3.51 -0.07 -12.95
CA LYS A 31 2.72 1.17 -12.98
C LYS A 31 2.62 1.78 -14.38
N ASP A 32 3.73 1.82 -15.12
CA ASP A 32 3.76 2.36 -16.48
C ASP A 32 2.93 1.47 -17.45
N LYS A 33 2.82 0.15 -17.19
CA LYS A 33 2.00 -0.80 -17.98
C LYS A 33 0.52 -0.78 -17.61
N TYR A 34 0.19 -0.80 -16.31
CA TYR A 34 -1.16 -1.03 -15.77
C TYR A 34 -1.66 0.20 -15.00
N SER A 35 -1.81 1.30 -15.73
CA SER A 35 -2.08 2.61 -15.13
C SER A 35 -3.44 2.71 -14.42
N ASN A 36 -4.46 1.95 -14.82
CA ASN A 36 -5.77 2.01 -14.18
C ASN A 36 -5.77 1.32 -12.81
N PHE A 37 -5.00 0.23 -12.66
CA PHE A 37 -4.75 -0.37 -11.35
C PHE A 37 -4.04 0.62 -10.42
N PHE A 38 -2.96 1.25 -10.89
CA PHE A 38 -2.18 2.19 -10.08
C PHE A 38 -2.88 3.53 -9.76
N LYS A 39 -4.00 3.86 -10.41
CA LYS A 39 -4.89 4.95 -9.95
C LYS A 39 -5.58 4.62 -8.61
N ASN A 40 -5.69 3.34 -8.28
CA ASN A 40 -6.26 2.82 -7.03
C ASN A 40 -5.19 2.19 -6.13
N PHE A 41 -3.91 2.49 -6.37
CA PHE A 41 -2.79 2.09 -5.52
C PHE A 41 -2.37 3.29 -4.65
N TYR A 42 -2.57 3.18 -3.35
CA TYR A 42 -2.40 4.25 -2.38
C TYR A 42 -1.11 4.08 -1.56
N CYS A 43 -0.40 5.18 -1.34
CA CYS A 43 0.80 5.23 -0.51
C CYS A 43 0.59 6.20 0.66
N PRO A 44 1.11 5.91 1.86
CA PRO A 44 1.00 6.82 3.00
C PRO A 44 1.92 8.03 2.86
N ARG A 45 1.53 9.16 3.48
CA ARG A 45 2.33 10.40 3.48
C ARG A 45 3.71 10.23 4.12
N GLY A 46 3.84 9.32 5.09
CA GLY A 46 5.10 9.04 5.78
C GLY A 46 6.10 8.19 4.98
N LEU A 47 5.70 7.62 3.83
CA LEU A 47 6.53 6.70 3.05
C LEU A 47 7.94 7.24 2.72
N PRO A 48 8.13 8.52 2.34
CA PRO A 48 9.47 9.04 2.03
C PRO A 48 10.48 8.92 3.18
N GLU A 49 10.01 8.90 4.43
CA GLU A 49 10.84 8.82 5.63
C GLU A 49 11.07 7.37 6.11
N ALA A 50 10.35 6.40 5.55
CA ALA A 50 10.49 4.99 5.91
C ALA A 50 11.90 4.48 5.58
N LYS A 51 12.46 3.65 6.45
CA LYS A 51 13.82 3.11 6.29
C LYS A 51 13.78 1.98 5.26
N VAL A 52 14.69 2.01 4.30
CA VAL A 52 14.78 0.98 3.26
C VAL A 52 16.04 0.13 3.41
N SER A 53 17.16 0.71 3.85
CA SER A 53 18.42 -0.01 4.05
C SER A 53 19.22 0.63 5.19
N GLY A 54 19.33 -0.06 6.32
CA GLY A 54 19.93 0.49 7.54
C GLY A 54 19.32 1.86 7.88
N GLU A 55 20.15 2.90 7.93
CA GLU A 55 19.69 4.27 8.20
C GLU A 55 19.19 5.04 6.96
N SER A 56 19.35 4.49 5.76
CA SER A 56 18.87 5.16 4.54
C SER A 56 17.34 5.13 4.48
N SER A 57 16.73 6.31 4.37
CA SER A 57 15.30 6.42 4.07
C SER A 57 15.01 6.13 2.59
N PHE A 58 13.73 5.91 2.27
CA PHE A 58 13.21 5.83 0.90
C PHE A 58 13.66 7.06 0.09
N ARG A 59 13.49 8.26 0.67
CA ARG A 59 13.88 9.53 0.02
C ARG A 59 15.38 9.57 -0.25
N ASP A 60 16.19 9.20 0.73
CA ASP A 60 17.66 9.19 0.59
C ASP A 60 18.10 8.25 -0.54
N ALA A 61 17.54 7.04 -0.57
CA ALA A 61 17.84 6.05 -1.60
C ALA A 61 17.49 6.56 -3.01
N VAL A 62 16.32 7.19 -3.15
CA VAL A 62 15.85 7.73 -4.44
C VAL A 62 16.73 8.90 -4.90
N VAL A 63 17.04 9.85 -4.01
CA VAL A 63 17.89 11.00 -4.33
C VAL A 63 19.32 10.58 -4.66
N ALA A 64 19.84 9.55 -3.97
CA ALA A 64 21.19 9.02 -4.19
C ALA A 64 21.40 8.46 -5.61
N THR A 65 20.34 8.09 -6.34
CA THR A 65 20.44 7.62 -7.73
C THR A 65 21.01 8.65 -8.70
N ARG A 66 20.89 9.96 -8.38
CA ARG A 66 21.26 11.11 -9.23
C ARG A 66 20.58 11.13 -10.61
N ASP A 67 19.60 10.26 -10.86
CA ASP A 67 18.79 10.25 -12.07
C ASP A 67 17.58 11.17 -11.88
N LYS A 68 17.65 12.38 -12.44
CA LYS A 68 16.60 13.39 -12.32
C LYS A 68 15.25 12.92 -12.88
N ASN A 69 15.25 12.07 -13.92
CA ASN A 69 14.02 11.57 -14.51
C ASN A 69 13.37 10.54 -13.59
N PHE A 70 14.17 9.63 -13.03
CA PHE A 70 13.70 8.65 -12.05
C PHE A 70 13.15 9.33 -10.79
N VAL A 71 13.91 10.26 -10.20
CA VAL A 71 13.49 11.01 -9.01
C VAL A 71 12.15 11.72 -9.28
N ARG A 72 12.01 12.38 -10.43
CA ARG A 72 10.75 13.04 -10.81
C ARG A 72 9.60 12.06 -10.95
N LYS A 73 9.83 10.88 -11.56
CA LYS A 73 8.80 9.83 -11.69
C LYS A 73 8.32 9.37 -10.32
N VAL A 74 9.24 9.12 -9.38
CA VAL A 74 8.91 8.70 -8.01
C VAL A 74 8.14 9.79 -7.29
N ILE A 75 8.62 11.04 -7.32
CA ILE A 75 7.90 12.17 -6.68
C ILE A 75 6.48 12.29 -7.24
N LEU A 76 6.30 12.29 -8.56
CA LEU A 76 4.98 12.38 -9.18
C LEU A 76 4.07 11.20 -8.83
N TRP A 77 4.61 10.03 -8.51
CA TRP A 77 3.83 8.91 -8.03
C TRP A 77 3.39 9.12 -6.58
N LEU A 78 4.29 9.59 -5.71
CA LEU A 78 4.03 9.84 -4.29
C LEU A 78 3.18 11.09 -4.03
N ASP A 79 3.19 12.06 -4.95
CA ASP A 79 2.56 13.38 -4.80
C ASP A 79 1.06 13.39 -5.14
N ARG A 80 0.55 12.45 -5.94
CA ARG A 80 -0.63 12.77 -6.78
C ARG A 80 -2.01 12.24 -6.42
N HIS A 81 -2.23 11.34 -5.46
CA HIS A 81 -3.60 10.88 -5.19
C HIS A 81 -3.83 10.56 -3.70
N GLY A 82 -3.91 11.59 -2.87
CA GLY A 82 -4.66 11.45 -1.62
C GLY A 82 -6.16 11.56 -1.93
N PRO A 83 -7.00 10.59 -1.55
CA PRO A 83 -7.83 10.78 -0.38
C PRO A 83 -6.89 10.64 0.81
N PHE A 84 -6.56 11.75 1.46
CA PHE A 84 -6.24 11.56 2.86
C PHE A 84 -7.47 10.90 3.45
N VAL A 85 -7.27 9.83 4.20
CA VAL A 85 -8.31 9.37 5.10
C VAL A 85 -8.49 10.55 6.02
N ASP A 86 -9.47 11.38 5.70
CA ASP A 86 -9.91 12.42 6.57
C ASP A 86 -10.39 11.65 7.80
N SER A 87 -9.54 11.63 8.80
CA SER A 87 -9.82 11.25 10.17
C SER A 87 -10.88 12.18 10.79
N GLU A 88 -11.76 12.78 9.98
CA GLU A 88 -12.82 13.70 10.36
C GLU A 88 -14.09 12.96 10.76
N ASN A 89 -14.15 11.63 10.56
CA ASN A 89 -15.17 10.75 11.16
C ASN A 89 -14.60 9.90 12.31
N ILE A 90 -13.55 10.37 12.98
CA ILE A 90 -13.28 9.86 14.32
C ILE A 90 -14.41 10.42 15.18
N ASP A 91 -15.31 9.55 15.65
CA ASP A 91 -16.15 9.89 16.80
C ASP A 91 -15.17 10.25 17.92
N PRO A 92 -15.06 11.53 18.33
CA PRO A 92 -14.08 11.93 19.34
C PRO A 92 -14.38 11.27 20.69
N GLU A 93 -15.59 10.74 20.90
CA GLU A 93 -15.97 9.98 22.08
C GLU A 93 -15.57 8.50 22.00
N HIS A 94 -15.36 7.94 20.79
CA HIS A 94 -15.04 6.53 20.56
C HIS A 94 -13.99 6.35 19.45
N PRO A 95 -12.72 6.74 19.68
CA PRO A 95 -11.68 6.58 18.68
C PRO A 95 -11.38 5.10 18.43
N PHE A 96 -11.26 4.71 17.16
CA PHE A 96 -10.77 3.39 16.80
C PHE A 96 -9.30 3.25 17.18
N ILE A 97 -8.98 2.25 17.99
CA ILE A 97 -7.60 1.81 18.23
C ILE A 97 -7.36 0.59 17.36
N HIS A 98 -6.21 0.54 16.68
CA HIS A 98 -5.89 -0.54 15.75
C HIS A 98 -4.62 -1.26 16.18
N GLU A 99 -4.65 -2.59 16.15
CA GLU A 99 -3.53 -3.42 16.55
C GLU A 99 -3.31 -4.55 15.54
N MET A 100 -2.05 -4.94 15.36
CA MET A 100 -1.70 -6.17 14.64
C MET A 100 -0.55 -6.86 15.37
N ASN A 101 -0.73 -8.12 15.78
CA ASN A 101 0.30 -8.90 16.48
C ASN A 101 0.95 -8.18 17.69
N GLY A 102 0.17 -7.43 18.49
CA GLY A 102 0.69 -6.65 19.61
C GLY A 102 1.36 -5.32 19.24
N MET A 103 1.39 -4.95 17.96
CA MET A 103 1.87 -3.66 17.47
C MET A 103 0.69 -2.69 17.29
N ASP A 104 0.82 -1.47 17.82
CA ASP A 104 -0.10 -0.37 17.50
C ASP A 104 0.12 0.07 16.05
N ILE A 105 -0.91 -0.07 15.23
CA ILE A 105 -0.91 0.31 13.81
C ILE A 105 -1.77 1.55 13.55
N THR A 106 -2.22 2.25 14.59
CA THR A 106 -3.09 3.43 14.48
C THR A 106 -2.41 4.53 13.66
N GLY A 107 -3.17 5.14 12.73
CA GLY A 107 -2.65 6.20 11.84
C GLY A 107 -1.80 5.71 10.67
N THR A 108 -1.67 4.40 10.47
CA THR A 108 -0.96 3.78 9.33
C THR A 108 -1.91 3.42 8.19
N SER A 109 -1.36 2.99 7.06
CA SER A 109 -2.16 2.43 5.96
C SER A 109 -2.92 1.17 6.38
N LEU A 110 -2.39 0.37 7.31
CA LEU A 110 -3.06 -0.83 7.81
C LEU A 110 -4.30 -0.50 8.66
N ALA A 111 -4.24 0.56 9.49
CA ALA A 111 -5.42 1.05 10.22
C ALA A 111 -6.50 1.52 9.24
N THR A 112 -6.13 2.30 8.22
CA THR A 112 -7.04 2.73 7.16
C THR A 112 -7.74 1.55 6.50
N VAL A 113 -6.95 0.53 6.12
CA VAL A 113 -7.46 -0.68 5.47
C VAL A 113 -8.39 -1.45 6.41
N THR A 114 -8.12 -1.46 7.72
CA THR A 114 -8.98 -2.09 8.72
C THR A 114 -10.37 -1.44 8.76
N GLU A 115 -10.42 -0.10 8.82
CA GLU A 115 -11.68 0.66 8.79
C GLU A 115 -12.45 0.44 7.48
N LEU A 116 -11.77 0.49 6.33
CA LEU A 116 -12.41 0.26 5.02
C LEU A 116 -12.98 -1.16 4.91
N THR A 117 -12.25 -2.15 5.40
CA THR A 117 -12.71 -3.54 5.41
C THR A 117 -13.92 -3.72 6.33
N HIS A 118 -13.94 -3.05 7.49
CA HIS A 118 -15.11 -3.01 8.37
C HIS A 118 -16.36 -2.50 7.63
N PHE A 119 -16.21 -1.45 6.82
CA PHE A 119 -17.28 -0.91 5.97
C PHE A 119 -17.50 -1.68 4.64
N ARG A 120 -16.94 -2.90 4.52
CA ARG A 120 -17.12 -3.84 3.39
C ARG A 120 -16.55 -3.36 2.04
N ASP A 121 -15.59 -2.46 2.04
CA ASP A 121 -14.83 -2.17 0.82
C ASP A 121 -13.93 -3.35 0.43
N THR A 122 -13.79 -3.61 -0.87
CA THR A 122 -12.80 -4.58 -1.38
C THR A 122 -11.43 -3.92 -1.46
N VAL A 123 -10.60 -4.19 -0.46
CA VAL A 123 -9.25 -3.65 -0.30
C VAL A 123 -8.20 -4.76 -0.20
N SER A 124 -7.00 -4.48 -0.69
CA SER A 124 -5.82 -5.32 -0.51
C SER A 124 -4.62 -4.49 -0.06
N VAL A 125 -3.61 -5.16 0.46
CA VAL A 125 -2.37 -4.56 0.93
C VAL A 125 -1.21 -5.05 0.06
N TYR A 126 -0.24 -4.17 -0.21
CA TYR A 126 1.07 -4.58 -0.69
C TYR A 126 2.12 -4.31 0.40
N SER A 127 2.90 -5.33 0.74
CA SER A 127 4.01 -5.26 1.68
C SER A 127 5.33 -5.57 0.98
N PHE A 128 6.42 -4.95 1.41
CA PHE A 128 7.77 -5.39 1.04
C PHE A 128 8.14 -6.61 1.88
N ASP A 129 8.75 -7.59 1.22
CA ASP A 129 9.20 -8.83 1.84
C ASP A 129 10.38 -8.60 2.79
N ALA A 130 10.68 -9.63 3.59
CA ALA A 130 11.83 -9.68 4.50
C ALA A 130 11.90 -8.54 5.54
N SER A 131 10.76 -7.93 5.87
CA SER A 131 10.66 -6.92 6.91
C SER A 131 10.73 -7.54 8.32
N GLU A 132 11.12 -6.72 9.30
CA GLU A 132 10.88 -6.99 10.71
C GLU A 132 9.90 -5.95 11.29
N PRO A 133 8.72 -6.36 11.81
CA PRO A 133 8.17 -7.71 11.76
C PRO A 133 7.88 -8.18 10.32
N ASP A 134 7.83 -9.50 10.11
CA ASP A 134 7.55 -10.06 8.78
C ASP A 134 6.09 -9.82 8.40
N PHE A 135 5.85 -9.38 7.17
CA PHE A 135 4.52 -9.24 6.57
C PHE A 135 4.37 -10.12 5.32
N SER A 136 5.25 -11.08 5.09
CA SER A 136 5.29 -11.92 3.87
C SER A 136 4.29 -13.09 3.92
N TYR A 137 3.06 -12.80 4.34
CA TYR A 137 1.97 -13.76 4.46
C TYR A 137 0.61 -13.12 4.16
N SER A 138 -0.38 -13.96 3.88
CA SER A 138 -1.78 -13.55 3.67
C SER A 138 -2.72 -14.62 4.25
N PRO A 139 -3.84 -14.23 4.88
CA PRO A 139 -4.26 -12.84 5.12
C PRO A 139 -3.47 -12.16 6.24
N LEU A 140 -3.41 -10.82 6.21
CA LEU A 140 -3.06 -10.03 7.39
C LEU A 140 -4.31 -9.94 8.29
N ILE A 141 -4.15 -10.31 9.56
CA ILE A 141 -5.23 -10.26 10.57
C ILE A 141 -5.02 -9.01 11.41
N MET A 142 -5.88 -8.02 11.24
CA MET A 142 -5.82 -6.76 11.97
C MET A 142 -6.97 -6.69 12.97
N GLN A 143 -6.68 -6.22 14.17
CA GLN A 143 -7.65 -6.02 15.23
C GLN A 143 -8.00 -4.54 15.34
N TYR A 144 -9.25 -4.27 15.68
CA TYR A 144 -9.69 -2.93 16.04
C TYR A 144 -10.59 -2.97 17.26
N TYR A 145 -10.44 -1.95 18.09
CA TYR A 145 -11.21 -1.75 19.31
C TYR A 145 -12.22 -0.63 19.06
N TYR A 146 -13.50 -0.94 19.22
CA TYR A 146 -14.59 0.01 19.04
C TYR A 146 -15.72 -0.32 20.01
N ASN A 147 -16.21 0.67 20.76
CA ASN A 147 -17.27 0.50 21.78
C ASN A 147 -17.00 -0.66 22.77
N ASP A 148 -15.79 -0.74 23.33
CA ASP A 148 -15.34 -1.80 24.25
C ASP A 148 -15.39 -3.24 23.68
N ILE A 149 -15.53 -3.39 22.37
CA ILE A 149 -15.53 -4.69 21.68
C ILE A 149 -14.27 -4.80 20.82
N ILE A 150 -13.60 -5.94 20.97
CA ILE A 150 -12.47 -6.34 20.11
C ILE A 150 -13.03 -7.06 18.90
N ASN A 151 -12.71 -6.56 17.72
CA ASN A 151 -13.05 -7.20 16.45
C ASN A 151 -11.79 -7.41 15.63
N SER A 152 -11.89 -8.27 14.60
CA SER A 152 -10.81 -8.51 13.66
C SER A 152 -11.31 -8.49 12.22
N VAL A 153 -10.45 -8.09 11.30
CA VAL A 153 -10.64 -8.24 9.86
C VAL A 153 -9.47 -9.01 9.27
N GLU A 154 -9.76 -9.76 8.21
CA GLU A 154 -8.76 -10.44 7.40
C GLU A 154 -8.63 -9.68 6.07
N VAL A 155 -7.40 -9.33 5.70
CA VAL A 155 -7.13 -8.60 4.46
C VAL A 155 -6.08 -9.32 3.65
N GLU A 156 -6.34 -9.42 2.34
CA GLU A 156 -5.40 -9.98 1.38
C GLU A 156 -4.15 -9.09 1.30
N ASN A 157 -2.99 -9.72 1.43
CA ASN A 157 -1.70 -9.05 1.30
C ASN A 157 -0.85 -9.68 0.19
N ILE A 158 -0.14 -8.81 -0.52
CA ILE A 158 0.69 -9.13 -1.67
C ILE A 158 2.12 -8.70 -1.34
N TRP A 159 3.08 -9.60 -1.46
CA TRP A 159 4.49 -9.27 -1.20
C TRP A 159 5.44 -9.67 -2.34
N ASP A 160 4.99 -10.49 -3.30
CA ASP A 160 5.73 -10.78 -4.52
C ASP A 160 5.35 -9.77 -5.62
N VAL A 161 6.36 -9.11 -6.19
CA VAL A 161 6.18 -8.13 -7.28
C VAL A 161 5.58 -8.76 -8.55
N ASN A 162 5.81 -10.05 -8.80
CA ASN A 162 5.21 -10.78 -9.92
C ASN A 162 3.71 -11.02 -9.68
N ASP A 163 3.31 -11.27 -8.44
CA ASP A 163 1.89 -11.42 -8.11
C ASP A 163 1.17 -10.07 -8.15
N LEU A 164 1.84 -8.98 -7.74
CA LEU A 164 1.36 -7.62 -7.98
C LEU A 164 1.13 -7.36 -9.48
N GLU A 165 2.04 -7.78 -10.36
CA GLU A 165 1.89 -7.64 -11.81
C GLU A 165 0.67 -8.41 -12.35
N LYS A 166 0.48 -9.67 -11.94
CA LYS A 166 -0.69 -10.48 -12.34
C LYS A 166 -2.01 -9.85 -11.90
N ILE A 167 -2.06 -9.33 -10.67
CA ILE A 167 -3.25 -8.67 -10.13
C ILE A 167 -3.53 -7.37 -10.90
N ALA A 168 -2.49 -6.58 -11.18
CA ALA A 168 -2.61 -5.36 -11.97
C ALA A 168 -3.11 -5.66 -13.40
N GLU A 169 -2.58 -6.71 -14.04
CA GLU A 169 -3.02 -7.17 -15.35
C GLU A 169 -4.49 -7.57 -15.37
N LYS A 170 -4.91 -8.40 -14.41
CA LYS A 170 -6.30 -8.83 -14.29
C LYS A 170 -7.25 -7.63 -14.09
N TYR A 171 -6.90 -6.72 -13.18
CA TYR A 171 -7.68 -5.51 -12.93
C TYR A 171 -7.84 -4.65 -14.19
N GLU A 172 -6.74 -4.47 -14.93
CA GLU A 172 -6.72 -3.70 -16.17
C GLU A 172 -7.64 -4.34 -17.22
N GLN A 173 -7.55 -5.67 -17.42
CA GLN A 173 -8.42 -6.41 -18.35
C GLN A 173 -9.90 -6.31 -18.00
N GLU A 174 -10.26 -6.47 -16.72
CA GLU A 174 -11.64 -6.34 -16.23
C GLU A 174 -12.17 -4.91 -16.38
N SER A 175 -11.30 -3.90 -16.23
CA SER A 175 -11.65 -2.48 -16.43
C SER A 175 -11.94 -2.13 -17.89
N PHE A 176 -11.45 -2.93 -18.85
CA PHE A 176 -11.67 -2.74 -20.29
C PHE A 176 -12.87 -3.50 -20.86
N VAL A 177 -13.56 -4.31 -20.05
CA VAL A 177 -14.81 -4.96 -20.48
C VAL A 177 -15.92 -3.91 -20.53
N TYR A 178 -16.21 -3.41 -21.74
CA TYR A 178 -17.43 -2.63 -21.97
C TYR A 178 -18.64 -3.45 -21.51
N PRO A 179 -19.60 -2.87 -20.77
CA PRO A 179 -20.84 -3.57 -20.52
C PRO A 179 -21.50 -3.89 -21.87
N ASP A 180 -21.84 -5.17 -22.09
CA ASP A 180 -22.51 -5.70 -23.29
C ASP A 180 -23.83 -4.95 -23.64
N SER A 181 -24.25 -3.99 -22.82
CA SER A 181 -25.44 -3.16 -23.00
C SER A 181 -25.37 -2.14 -24.15
N TRP A 182 -24.28 -2.08 -24.93
CA TRP A 182 -24.17 -1.23 -26.13
C TRP A 182 -24.21 -2.00 -27.45
N MET A 183 -24.35 -3.34 -27.41
CA MET A 183 -24.53 -4.17 -28.62
C MET A 183 -25.95 -4.74 -28.71
N VAL A 184 -26.95 -3.87 -28.72
CA VAL A 184 -28.27 -4.20 -29.27
C VAL A 184 -28.59 -3.19 -30.36
N SER A 185 -28.24 -3.57 -31.59
CA SER A 185 -28.73 -2.97 -32.84
C SER A 185 -30.10 -3.54 -33.19
#